data_AF-A0A7K4M493-F1
#
_entry.id   AF-A0A7K4M493-F1
#
_cell.length_a   1.000
_cell.length_b   1.000
_cell.length_c   1.000
_cell.angle_alpha   90.00
_cell.angle_beta   90.00
_cell.angle_gamma   90.00
#
_symmetry.space_group_name_H-M   'P 1'
#
loop_
_entity.id
_entity.type
_entity.pdbx_description
1 polymer ?
#
loop_
_entity_poly.entity_id
_entity_poly.type
_entity_poly.pdbx_seq_one_letter_code
_entity_poly.pdbx_strand_id
1 'polypeptide(L)' 'PAPQTLITLCHYATSRDGRVFAAPDAFRPERWLRRAPPRHPFASLPFGVGKRSCVGRRLAELEIHLALAQV' A
#
# COMPACT_ATOMS: atom_id res chain seq x y z
N PRO A 1 13.72 20.33 -21.08
CA PRO A 1 13.65 18.91 -20.64
C PRO A 1 14.67 18.64 -19.54
N ALA A 2 14.23 18.25 -18.35
CA ALA A 2 15.12 17.97 -17.22
C ALA A 2 15.29 16.45 -17.06
N PRO A 3 16.18 15.81 -17.85
CA PRO A 3 16.35 14.35 -17.91
C PRO A 3 16.87 13.70 -16.62
N GLN A 4 17.12 14.51 -15.57
CA GLN A 4 17.63 14.05 -14.28
C GLN A 4 16.70 14.42 -13.11
N THR A 5 15.43 14.75 -13.38
CA THR A 5 14.49 15.05 -12.29
C THR A 5 14.17 13.76 -11.53
N LEU A 6 14.61 13.68 -10.28
CA LEU A 6 14.26 12.58 -9.38
C LEU A 6 12.79 12.71 -8.99
N ILE A 7 12.01 11.66 -9.24
CA ILE A 7 10.64 11.52 -8.77
C ILE A 7 10.63 10.50 -7.64
N THR A 8 10.08 10.88 -6.50
CA THR A 8 9.97 10.00 -5.33
C THR A 8 8.52 9.82 -4.95
N LEU A 9 8.14 8.59 -4.63
CA LEU A 9 6.84 8.27 -4.06
C LEU A 9 6.94 8.32 -2.53
N CYS A 10 6.27 9.29 -1.91
CA CYS A 10 6.21 9.37 -0.45
C CYS A 10 5.08 8.48 0.07
N HIS A 11 5.32 7.16 0.11
CA HIS A 11 4.31 6.17 0.50
C HIS A 11 3.69 6.43 1.88
N TYR A 12 4.47 6.96 2.82
CA TYR A 12 3.99 7.33 4.15
C TYR A 12 2.93 8.43 4.09
N ALA A 13 3.22 9.52 3.36
CA ALA A 13 2.29 10.64 3.23
C ALA A 13 1.03 10.22 2.46
N THR A 14 1.16 9.50 1.35
CA THR A 14 0.00 9.08 0.55
C THR A 14 -0.91 8.11 1.30
N SER A 15 -0.33 7.19 2.09
CA SER A 15 -1.10 6.23 2.89
C SER A 15 -1.84 6.88 4.06
N ARG A 16 -1.43 8.11 4.44
CA ARG A 16 -2.05 8.89 5.52
C ARG A 16 -2.85 10.10 5.03
N ASP A 17 -3.04 10.25 3.72
CA ASP A 17 -3.81 11.35 3.17
C ASP A 17 -5.30 11.14 3.46
N GLY A 18 -5.87 12.01 4.30
CA GLY A 18 -7.29 11.97 4.68
C GLY A 18 -8.26 12.14 3.53
N ARG A 19 -7.82 12.69 2.38
CA ARG A 19 -8.62 12.80 1.15
C ARG A 19 -8.80 11.46 0.44
N VAL A 20 -7.89 10.51 0.69
CA VAL A 20 -7.89 9.18 0.08
C VAL A 20 -8.33 8.11 1.10
N PHE A 21 -7.90 8.25 2.35
CA PHE A 21 -8.17 7.32 3.43
C PHE A 21 -8.89 8.03 4.58
N ALA A 22 -10.21 7.83 4.70
CA ALA A 22 -10.96 8.33 5.84
C ALA A 22 -10.40 7.79 7.17
N ALA A 23 -10.25 8.65 8.19
CA ALA A 23 -9.57 8.32 9.45
C ALA A 23 -8.23 7.58 9.20
N PRO A 24 -7.24 8.23 8.56
CA PRO A 24 -6.01 7.58 8.09
C PRO A 24 -5.14 7.01 9.22
N ASP A 25 -5.27 7.58 10.41
CA ASP A 25 -4.47 7.23 11.58
C ASP A 25 -5.11 6.12 12.42
N ALA A 26 -6.35 5.72 12.08
CA ALA A 26 -7.07 4.66 12.76
C ALA A 26 -6.80 3.30 12.09
N PHE A 27 -6.51 2.28 12.91
CA PHE A 27 -6.42 0.90 12.44
C PHE A 27 -7.80 0.37 12.06
N ARG A 28 -8.07 0.32 10.75
CA ARG A 28 -9.38 -0.04 10.18
C ARG A 28 -9.23 -1.08 9.06
N PRO A 29 -9.04 -2.38 9.38
CA PRO A 29 -8.85 -3.45 8.41
C PRO A 29 -10.00 -3.60 7.41
N GLU A 30 -11.22 -3.27 7.84
CA GLU A 30 -12.45 -3.39 7.06
C GLU A 30 -12.42 -2.60 5.75
N ARG A 31 -11.59 -1.55 5.66
CA ARG A 31 -11.39 -0.80 4.42
C ARG A 31 -10.78 -1.64 3.30
N TRP A 32 -10.15 -2.76 3.60
CA TRP A 32 -9.51 -3.63 2.61
C TRP A 32 -10.41 -4.79 2.14
N LEU A 33 -11.62 -4.91 2.68
CA LEU A 33 -12.58 -5.96 2.30
C LEU A 33 -13.22 -5.68 0.94
N ARG A 34 -13.71 -6.74 0.26
CA ARG A 34 -14.29 -6.66 -1.10
C ARG A 34 -15.49 -5.72 -1.23
N ARG A 35 -16.19 -5.43 -0.13
CA ARG A 35 -17.36 -4.54 -0.08
C ARG A 35 -17.02 -3.09 0.29
N ALA A 36 -15.74 -2.77 0.48
CA ALA A 36 -15.33 -1.41 0.79
C ALA A 36 -15.51 -0.48 -0.43
N PRO A 37 -15.71 0.82 -0.21
CA PRO A 37 -15.74 1.80 -1.29
C PRO A 37 -14.48 1.71 -2.18
N PRO A 38 -14.63 1.88 -3.50
CA PRO A 38 -13.49 1.87 -4.41
C PRO A 38 -12.52 3.00 -4.07
N ARG A 39 -11.22 2.69 -4.18
CA ARG A 39 -10.12 3.64 -4.01
C ARG A 39 -9.24 3.62 -5.24
N HIS A 40 -8.48 4.69 -5.44
CA HIS A 40 -7.53 4.75 -6.53
C HIS A 40 -6.54 3.55 -6.44
N PRO A 41 -6.28 2.80 -7.52
CA PRO A 41 -5.42 1.61 -7.48
C PRO A 41 -4.01 1.87 -6.97
N PHE A 42 -3.52 3.10 -7.11
CA PHE A 42 -2.20 3.55 -6.65
C PHE A 42 -2.24 4.32 -5.32
N ALA A 43 -3.36 4.32 -4.61
CA ALA A 43 -3.51 4.98 -3.31
C ALA A 43 -2.61 4.38 -2.23
N SER A 44 -2.37 3.06 -2.30
CA SER A 44 -1.48 2.34 -1.38
C SER A 44 -0.61 1.40 -2.19
N LEU A 45 0.71 1.55 -2.05
CA LEU A 45 1.72 0.80 -2.79
C LEU A 45 2.84 0.30 -1.84
N PRO A 46 2.49 -0.48 -0.79
CA PRO A 46 3.46 -0.89 0.24
C PRO A 46 4.62 -1.74 -0.31
N PHE A 47 4.40 -2.40 -1.45
CA PHE A 47 5.40 -3.20 -2.16
C PHE A 47 5.79 -2.59 -3.51
N GLY A 48 5.49 -1.31 -3.74
CA GLY A 48 5.67 -0.66 -5.04
C GLY A 48 4.79 -1.25 -6.15
N VAL A 49 5.07 -0.87 -7.39
CA VAL A 49 4.34 -1.32 -8.60
C VAL A 49 5.28 -1.43 -9.81
N GLY A 50 4.93 -2.30 -10.75
CA GLY A 50 5.68 -2.47 -12.00
C GLY A 50 6.99 -3.23 -11.84
N LYS A 51 7.91 -3.04 -12.80
CA LYS A 51 9.16 -3.81 -12.94
C LYS A 51 10.15 -3.65 -11.78
N ARG A 52 9.99 -2.62 -10.95
CA ARG A 52 10.82 -2.31 -9.78
C ARG A 52 10.05 -2.46 -8.45
N SER A 53 8.90 -3.13 -8.48
CA SER A 53 8.20 -3.52 -7.25
C SER A 53 9.03 -4.52 -6.43
N CYS A 54 8.66 -4.70 -5.16
CA CYS A 54 9.33 -5.63 -4.27
C CYS A 54 9.33 -7.05 -4.84
N VAL A 55 10.52 -7.57 -5.12
CA VAL A 55 10.73 -8.94 -5.61
C VAL A 55 10.21 -10.00 -4.63
N GLY A 56 10.29 -9.71 -3.32
CA GLY A 56 9.85 -10.59 -2.25
C GLY A 56 8.37 -10.45 -1.89
N ARG A 57 7.57 -9.67 -2.61
CA ARG A 57 6.17 -9.37 -2.23
C ARG A 57 5.36 -10.62 -1.90
N ARG A 58 5.43 -11.65 -2.75
CA ARG A 58 4.64 -12.88 -2.56
C ARG A 58 5.09 -13.69 -1.37
N LEU A 59 6.41 -13.76 -1.15
CA LEU A 59 6.99 -14.44 0.01
C LEU A 59 6.59 -13.71 1.29
N ALA A 60 6.77 -12.39 1.35
CA ALA A 60 6.40 -11.58 2.52
C ALA A 60 4.90 -11.65 2.82
N GLU A 61 4.05 -11.54 1.80
CA GLU A 61 2.60 -11.73 1.96
C GLU A 61 2.33 -13.11 2.57
N LEU A 62 2.89 -14.19 2.01
CA LEU A 62 2.67 -15.55 2.50
C LEU A 62 3.12 -15.74 3.95
N GLU A 63 4.34 -15.30 4.28
CA GLU A 63 4.89 -15.39 5.64
C GLU A 63 4.04 -14.65 6.66
N ILE A 64 3.58 -13.43 6.34
CA ILE A 64 2.68 -12.66 7.23
C ILE A 64 1.37 -13.41 7.46
N HIS A 65 0.75 -13.95 6.41
CA HIS A 65 -0.51 -14.68 6.55
C HIS A 65 -0.34 -15.96 7.37
N LEU A 66 0.74 -16.72 7.14
CA LEU A 66 1.02 -17.94 7.90
C LEU A 66 1.29 -17.63 9.37
N ALA A 67 2.12 -16.63 9.65
CA ALA A 67 2.42 -16.19 11.00
C ALA A 67 1.15 -15.78 11.75
N LEU A 68 0.25 -15.00 11.13
CA LEU A 68 -1.01 -14.57 11.73
C LEU A 68 -2.01 -15.73 11.94
N ALA A 69 -1.99 -16.75 11.08
CA ALA A 69 -2.90 -17.89 11.16
C ALA A 69 -2.48 -18.93 12.22
N GLN A 70 -1.23 -18.87 12.69
CA GLN A 70 -0.66 -19.80 13.66
C GLN A 70 -0.74 -19.29 15.12
N VAL A 71 -1.20 -18.06 15.32
CA VAL A 71 -1.42 -17.47 16.65
C VAL A 71 -2.77 -17.89 17.22
#